data_AF-A0A9W6GZM8-F1
#
_entry.id   AF-A0A9W6GZM8-F1
#
_cell.length_a   1.000
_cell.length_b   1.000
_cell.length_c   1.000
_cell.angle_alpha   90.00
_cell.angle_beta   90.00
_cell.angle_gamma   90.00
#
_symmetry.space_group_name_H-M   'P 1'
#
loop_
_entity.id
_entity.type
_entity.pdbx_description
1 polymer ?
#
loop_
_entity_poly.entity_id
_entity_poly.type
_entity_poly.pdbx_seq_one_letter_code
_entity_poly.pdbx_strand_id
1 'polypeptide(L)'
;MLITADGHTRQVKVGSVSLSFYPLHVMIDKSKNGDLFVLHIIREGLLLTGSPVPFENIKSSFRQRSNYEKEIRAAADLGWLIVRFGAEFDDKLVQRRVSWCIRTVLIANSVQSGHPTFSSEKLSTLYPAYAVTRLIRQKDEPISSETFPLLRDFLIEYGKTDPCPDAVAPNDYLGHFERTENAVALHFLASQDKKENKDEYSSS
;
A
#
# COMPACT_ATOMS: atom_id res chain seq x y z
N MET A 1 10.33 8.47 -11.13
CA MET A 1 11.42 8.01 -10.23
C MET A 1 12.73 8.51 -10.78
N LEU A 2 13.66 8.93 -9.93
CA LEU A 2 15.03 9.28 -10.31
C LEU A 2 16.01 8.33 -9.61
N ILE A 3 16.99 7.84 -10.36
CA ILE A 3 18.13 7.11 -9.81
C ILE A 3 19.24 8.11 -9.55
N THR A 4 19.77 8.08 -8.34
CA THR A 4 20.70 9.08 -7.85
C THR A 4 21.94 8.45 -7.23
N ALA A 5 23.01 9.24 -7.15
CA ALA A 5 24.23 8.88 -6.46
C ALA A 5 24.20 9.26 -4.96
N ASP A 6 23.20 10.04 -4.53
CA ASP A 6 23.00 10.33 -3.11
C ASP A 6 22.61 9.04 -2.37
N GLY A 7 23.11 8.88 -1.13
CA GLY A 7 22.98 7.64 -0.37
C GLY A 7 21.60 7.42 0.27
N HIS A 8 20.62 8.28 0.00
CA HIS A 8 19.36 8.31 0.73
C HIS A 8 18.15 8.36 -0.21
N THR A 9 17.13 7.56 0.11
CA THR A 9 15.82 7.67 -0.53
C THR A 9 15.10 8.92 -0.04
N ARG A 10 14.56 9.72 -0.96
CA ARG A 10 13.73 10.89 -0.61
C ARG A 10 12.58 11.07 -1.59
N GLN A 11 11.52 11.71 -1.12
CA GLN A 11 10.40 12.14 -1.95
C GLN A 11 10.27 13.65 -1.94
N VAL A 12 10.04 14.24 -3.10
CA VAL A 12 9.74 15.65 -3.28
C VAL A 12 8.40 15.74 -4.00
N LYS A 13 7.49 16.55 -3.46
CA LYS A 13 6.22 16.85 -4.11
C LYS A 13 6.26 18.25 -4.69
N VAL A 14 6.03 18.37 -5.99
CA VAL A 14 5.95 19.64 -6.72
C VAL A 14 4.58 19.70 -7.37
N GLY A 15 3.66 20.48 -6.79
CA GLY A 15 2.26 20.50 -7.21
C GLY A 15 1.60 19.11 -7.09
N SER A 16 1.06 18.61 -8.21
CA SER A 16 0.47 17.27 -8.32
C SER A 16 1.49 16.16 -8.59
N VAL A 17 2.74 16.51 -8.90
CA VAL A 17 3.79 15.55 -9.25
C VAL A 17 4.56 15.14 -7.98
N SER A 18 4.72 13.83 -7.80
CA SER A 18 5.61 13.26 -6.78
C SER A 18 6.86 12.68 -7.45
N LEU A 19 8.02 13.20 -7.06
CA LEU A 19 9.33 12.73 -7.48
C LEU A 19 9.94 11.92 -6.35
N SER A 20 10.20 10.64 -6.60
CA SER A 20 10.94 9.77 -5.68
C SER A 20 12.35 9.53 -6.20
N PHE A 21 13.34 9.75 -5.34
CA PHE A 21 14.76 9.59 -5.61
C PHE A 21 15.26 8.35 -4.86
N TYR A 22 15.98 7.47 -5.56
CA TYR A 22 16.49 6.24 -4.98
C TYR A 22 17.96 6.03 -5.36
N PRO A 23 18.80 5.63 -4.38
CA PRO A 23 20.13 5.12 -4.68
C PRO A 23 20.04 3.86 -5.56
N LEU A 24 20.93 3.74 -6.55
CA LEU A 24 20.92 2.57 -7.45
C LEU A 24 21.03 1.24 -6.70
N HIS A 25 21.91 1.14 -5.70
CA HIS A 25 22.12 -0.10 -4.95
C HIS A 25 20.84 -0.56 -4.22
N VAL A 26 20.08 0.37 -3.62
CA VAL A 26 18.78 0.08 -2.98
C VAL A 26 17.80 -0.52 -3.98
N MET A 27 17.74 0.04 -5.19
CA MET A 27 16.85 -0.48 -6.25
C MET A 27 17.28 -1.85 -6.76
N ILE A 28 18.60 -2.10 -6.86
CA ILE A 28 19.14 -3.41 -7.22
C ILE A 28 18.79 -4.45 -6.15
N ASP A 29 18.96 -4.13 -4.87
CA ASP A 29 18.65 -5.04 -3.77
C ASP A 29 17.15 -5.34 -3.70
N LYS A 30 16.29 -4.32 -3.86
CA LYS A 30 14.85 -4.53 -3.99
C LYS A 30 14.49 -5.40 -5.20
N SER A 31 15.19 -5.20 -6.33
CA SER A 31 14.99 -5.99 -7.54
C SER A 31 15.32 -7.47 -7.32
N LYS A 32 16.46 -7.77 -6.69
CA LYS A 32 16.87 -9.14 -6.34
C LYS A 32 15.92 -9.80 -5.35
N ASN A 33 15.27 -9.02 -4.50
CA ASN A 33 14.26 -9.49 -3.56
C ASN A 33 12.84 -9.54 -4.15
N GLY A 34 12.66 -9.23 -5.43
CA GLY A 34 11.38 -9.33 -6.13
C GLY A 34 10.32 -8.35 -5.67
N ASP A 35 10.74 -7.18 -5.18
CA ASP A 35 9.86 -6.12 -4.68
C ASP A 35 8.80 -5.70 -5.73
N LEU A 36 7.52 -5.64 -5.31
CA LEU A 36 6.39 -5.34 -6.20
C LEU A 36 6.44 -3.92 -6.78
N PHE A 37 7.00 -2.95 -6.04
CA PHE A 37 7.18 -1.60 -6.55
C PHE A 37 8.26 -1.58 -7.64
N VAL A 38 9.34 -2.36 -7.48
CA VAL A 38 10.33 -2.51 -8.56
C VAL A 38 9.71 -3.21 -9.77
N LEU A 39 8.92 -4.26 -9.56
CA LEU A 39 8.22 -4.95 -10.66
C LEU A 39 7.29 -4.01 -11.44
N HIS A 40 6.56 -3.14 -10.74
CA HIS A 40 5.73 -2.11 -11.35
C HIS A 40 6.56 -1.18 -12.24
N ILE A 41 7.68 -0.67 -11.73
CA ILE A 41 8.57 0.23 -12.47
C ILE A 41 9.14 -0.45 -13.71
N ILE A 42 9.64 -1.68 -13.62
CA ILE A 42 10.26 -2.32 -14.79
C ILE A 42 9.25 -2.70 -15.88
N ARG A 43 7.95 -2.79 -15.54
CA ARG A 43 6.88 -3.12 -16.50
C ARG A 43 6.21 -1.91 -17.11
N GLU A 44 5.97 -0.86 -16.31
CA GLU A 44 5.19 0.31 -16.74
C GLU A 44 6.02 1.59 -16.80
N GLY A 45 7.25 1.57 -16.28
CA GLY A 45 8.14 2.73 -16.25
C GLY A 45 8.66 3.08 -17.64
N LEU A 46 8.62 4.38 -17.95
CA LEU A 46 9.23 4.96 -19.13
C LEU A 46 10.50 5.73 -18.75
N LEU A 47 11.59 5.47 -19.46
CA LEU A 47 12.81 6.28 -19.34
C LEU A 47 12.55 7.65 -19.99
N LEU A 48 12.46 8.70 -19.17
CA LEU A 48 12.21 10.05 -19.67
C LEU A 48 13.50 10.73 -20.14
N THR A 49 14.61 10.55 -19.41
CA THR A 49 15.91 11.17 -19.69
C THR A 49 17.05 10.31 -19.13
N GLY A 50 18.28 10.55 -19.60
CA GLY A 50 19.50 9.94 -19.06
C GLY A 50 19.91 8.62 -19.71
N SER A 51 20.93 7.98 -19.13
CA SER A 51 21.44 6.70 -19.61
C SER A 51 20.46 5.56 -19.28
N PRO A 52 20.20 4.61 -20.19
CA PRO A 52 19.37 3.44 -19.91
C PRO A 52 20.07 2.43 -18.98
N VAL A 53 21.40 2.50 -18.83
CA VAL A 53 22.19 1.48 -18.12
C VAL A 53 21.70 1.22 -16.68
N PRO A 54 21.44 2.24 -15.82
CA PRO A 54 20.93 1.98 -14.47
C PRO A 54 19.57 1.27 -14.47
N PHE A 55 18.70 1.60 -15.42
CA PHE A 55 17.38 0.99 -15.54
C PHE A 55 17.49 -0.48 -16.00
N GLU A 56 18.33 -0.76 -16.99
CA GLU A 56 18.59 -2.13 -17.45
C GLU A 56 19.27 -2.99 -16.37
N ASN A 57 20.13 -2.41 -15.53
CA ASN A 57 20.71 -3.10 -14.38
C ASN A 57 19.64 -3.50 -13.36
N ILE A 58 18.69 -2.60 -13.08
CA ILE A 58 17.55 -2.90 -12.19
C ILE A 58 16.72 -4.03 -12.80
N LYS A 59 16.37 -3.93 -14.08
CA LYS A 59 15.54 -4.91 -14.79
C LYS A 59 16.18 -6.30 -14.84
N SER A 60 17.45 -6.40 -15.23
CA SER A 60 18.20 -7.66 -15.29
C SER A 60 18.43 -8.31 -13.93
N SER A 61 18.48 -7.52 -12.86
CA SER A 61 18.61 -8.00 -11.49
C SER A 61 17.30 -8.54 -10.90
N PHE A 62 16.16 -8.33 -11.55
CA PHE A 62 14.86 -8.68 -10.97
C PHE A 62 14.70 -10.18 -10.81
N ARG A 63 14.22 -10.60 -9.64
CA ARG A 63 13.89 -11.99 -9.33
C ARG A 63 12.52 -12.03 -8.69
N GLN A 64 11.52 -12.54 -9.41
CA GLN A 64 10.18 -12.69 -8.85
C GLN A 64 10.20 -13.66 -7.66
N ARG A 65 9.51 -13.32 -6.58
CA ARG A 65 9.34 -14.21 -5.42
C ARG A 65 8.38 -15.35 -5.76
N SER A 66 8.52 -16.48 -5.06
CA SER A 66 7.59 -17.60 -5.19
C SER A 66 6.18 -17.29 -4.66
N ASN A 67 6.07 -16.36 -3.70
CA ASN A 67 4.81 -15.83 -3.21
C ASN A 67 4.99 -14.39 -2.67
N TYR A 68 3.87 -13.68 -2.54
CA TYR A 68 3.71 -12.33 -2.04
C TYR A 68 2.75 -12.28 -0.85
N GLU A 69 2.68 -13.37 -0.08
CA GLU A 69 1.79 -13.53 1.07
C GLU A 69 2.02 -12.47 2.15
N LYS A 70 3.28 -12.03 2.33
CA LYS A 70 3.64 -10.98 3.30
C LYS A 70 2.94 -9.67 2.95
N GLU A 71 2.94 -9.30 1.67
CA GLU A 71 2.31 -8.08 1.16
C GLU A 71 0.78 -8.16 1.26
N ILE A 72 0.19 -9.30 0.88
CA ILE A 72 -1.26 -9.53 0.99
C ILE A 72 -1.70 -9.44 2.45
N ARG A 73 -0.99 -10.11 3.36
CA ARG A 73 -1.31 -10.12 4.79
C ARG A 73 -1.15 -8.75 5.42
N ALA A 74 -0.04 -8.07 5.19
CA ALA A 74 0.18 -6.73 5.74
C ALA A 74 -0.92 -5.74 5.31
N ALA A 75 -1.38 -5.82 4.06
CA ALA A 75 -2.50 -5.03 3.55
C ALA A 75 -3.84 -5.46 4.15
N ALA A 76 -4.10 -6.77 4.25
CA ALA A 76 -5.35 -7.27 4.79
C ALA A 76 -5.51 -6.95 6.29
N ASP A 77 -4.44 -7.10 7.08
CA ASP A 77 -4.46 -6.85 8.53
C ASP A 77 -4.78 -5.38 8.83
N LEU A 78 -4.18 -4.43 8.10
CA LEU A 78 -4.54 -3.01 8.20
C LEU A 78 -5.96 -2.76 7.71
N GLY A 79 -6.38 -3.46 6.65
CA GLY A 79 -7.76 -3.41 6.16
C GLY A 79 -8.78 -3.78 7.24
N TRP A 80 -8.52 -4.84 8.02
CA TRP A 80 -9.41 -5.27 9.12
C TRP A 80 -9.49 -4.27 10.26
N LEU A 81 -8.36 -3.67 10.65
CA LEU A 81 -8.36 -2.54 11.59
C LEU A 81 -9.29 -1.41 11.08
N ILE A 82 -9.20 -1.05 9.81
CA ILE A 82 -10.03 0.00 9.20
C ILE A 82 -11.50 -0.41 9.12
N VAL A 83 -11.80 -1.68 8.82
CA VAL A 83 -13.20 -2.16 8.82
C VAL A 83 -13.83 -2.01 10.20
N ARG A 84 -13.09 -2.30 11.27
CA ARG A 84 -13.61 -2.29 12.64
C ARG A 84 -13.66 -0.90 13.26
N PHE A 85 -12.62 -0.11 13.07
CA PHE A 85 -12.41 1.15 13.79
C PHE A 85 -12.20 2.35 12.86
N GLY A 86 -12.40 2.18 11.55
CA GLY A 86 -12.14 3.21 10.55
C GLY A 86 -12.83 4.54 10.81
N ALA A 87 -14.03 4.52 11.40
CA ALA A 87 -14.80 5.70 11.72
C ALA A 87 -14.20 6.54 12.87
N GLU A 88 -13.28 5.98 13.66
CA GLU A 88 -12.59 6.69 14.75
C GLU A 88 -11.36 7.47 14.24
N PHE A 89 -10.95 7.23 12.99
CA PHE A 89 -9.74 7.82 12.42
C PHE A 89 -10.04 8.96 11.44
N ASP A 90 -9.00 9.73 11.11
CA ASP A 90 -9.07 10.77 10.07
C ASP A 90 -9.46 10.20 8.69
N ASP A 91 -10.57 10.68 8.14
CA ASP A 91 -11.12 10.24 6.84
C ASP A 91 -10.10 10.23 5.70
N LYS A 92 -9.21 11.23 5.63
CA LYS A 92 -8.22 11.31 4.55
C LYS A 92 -7.13 10.26 4.71
N LEU A 93 -6.74 9.95 5.95
CA LEU A 93 -5.82 8.86 6.22
C LEU A 93 -6.46 7.51 5.91
N VAL A 94 -7.71 7.30 6.34
CA VAL A 94 -8.49 6.10 6.06
C VAL A 94 -8.62 5.89 4.56
N GLN A 95 -9.09 6.88 3.80
CA GLN A 95 -9.24 6.81 2.34
C GLN A 95 -7.95 6.38 1.64
N ARG A 96 -6.82 6.97 2.01
CA ARG A 96 -5.50 6.60 1.47
C ARG A 96 -5.15 5.15 1.79
N ARG A 97 -5.44 4.69 3.02
CA ARG A 97 -5.12 3.33 3.44
C ARG A 97 -6.06 2.29 2.86
N VAL A 98 -7.36 2.55 2.73
CA VAL A 98 -8.29 1.70 1.98
C VAL A 98 -7.77 1.47 0.56
N SER A 99 -7.44 2.57 -0.13
CA SER A 99 -6.93 2.52 -1.50
C SER A 99 -5.58 1.78 -1.62
N TRP A 100 -4.74 1.88 -0.59
CA TRP A 100 -3.47 1.15 -0.52
C TRP A 100 -3.68 -0.34 -0.26
N CYS A 101 -4.58 -0.72 0.66
CA CYS A 101 -4.87 -2.12 0.99
C CYS A 101 -5.35 -2.87 -0.25
N ILE A 102 -6.34 -2.30 -0.94
CA ILE A 102 -6.95 -2.90 -2.14
C ILE A 102 -5.91 -3.12 -3.23
N ARG A 103 -5.15 -2.07 -3.58
CA ARG A 103 -4.12 -2.17 -4.63
C ARG A 103 -3.06 -3.19 -4.27
N THR A 104 -2.58 -3.20 -3.03
CA THR A 104 -1.52 -4.11 -2.60
C THR A 104 -1.96 -5.56 -2.71
N VAL A 105 -3.15 -5.88 -2.20
CA VAL A 105 -3.74 -7.23 -2.29
C VAL A 105 -3.93 -7.65 -3.74
N LEU A 106 -4.57 -6.82 -4.56
CA LEU A 106 -4.87 -7.16 -5.96
C LEU A 106 -3.61 -7.28 -6.82
N ILE A 107 -2.63 -6.38 -6.65
CA ILE A 107 -1.34 -6.45 -7.35
C ILE A 107 -0.62 -7.75 -6.98
N ALA A 108 -0.48 -8.03 -5.70
CA ALA A 108 0.20 -9.23 -5.23
C ALA A 108 -0.49 -10.51 -5.75
N ASN A 109 -1.81 -10.59 -5.67
CA ASN A 109 -2.57 -11.69 -6.25
C ASN A 109 -2.37 -11.81 -7.77
N SER A 110 -2.41 -10.70 -8.52
CA SER A 110 -2.22 -10.71 -9.97
C SER A 110 -0.82 -11.23 -10.37
N VAL A 111 0.20 -10.88 -9.59
CA VAL A 111 1.59 -11.32 -9.81
C VAL A 111 1.74 -12.81 -9.51
N GLN A 112 1.16 -13.29 -8.41
CA GLN A 112 1.16 -14.71 -8.05
C GLN A 112 0.44 -15.57 -9.12
N SER A 113 -0.64 -15.05 -9.70
CA SER A 113 -1.39 -15.71 -10.78
C SER A 113 -0.72 -15.60 -12.14
N GLY A 114 0.52 -15.09 -12.24
CA GLY A 114 1.25 -14.97 -13.50
C GLY A 114 0.81 -13.81 -14.40
N HIS A 115 -0.11 -12.95 -13.95
CA HIS A 115 -0.63 -11.81 -14.68
C HIS A 115 -0.35 -10.46 -13.98
N PRO A 116 0.92 -10.07 -13.73
CA PRO A 116 1.24 -8.83 -13.02
C PRO A 116 0.54 -7.62 -13.62
N THR A 117 -0.36 -7.02 -12.84
CA THR A 117 -1.24 -5.93 -13.25
C THR A 117 -1.18 -4.83 -12.18
N PHE A 118 -0.92 -3.58 -12.60
CA PHE A 118 -0.71 -2.47 -11.65
C PHE A 118 -1.66 -1.30 -11.85
N SER A 119 -2.15 -1.06 -13.07
CA SER A 119 -3.09 0.02 -13.33
C SER A 119 -4.46 -0.27 -12.68
N SER A 120 -5.07 0.78 -12.11
CA SER A 120 -6.36 0.65 -11.40
C SER A 120 -7.47 0.15 -12.33
N GLU A 121 -7.48 0.62 -13.57
CA GLU A 121 -8.43 0.19 -14.60
C GLU A 121 -8.28 -1.30 -14.90
N LYS A 122 -7.06 -1.79 -15.16
CA LYS A 122 -6.82 -3.20 -15.45
C LYS A 122 -7.12 -4.10 -14.25
N LEU A 123 -6.84 -3.63 -13.03
CA LEU A 123 -7.20 -4.35 -11.81
C LEU A 123 -8.72 -4.50 -11.69
N SER A 124 -9.50 -3.45 -11.95
CA SER A 124 -10.98 -3.54 -11.94
C SER A 124 -11.52 -4.49 -13.02
N THR A 125 -10.86 -4.58 -14.17
CA THR A 125 -11.22 -5.54 -15.22
C THR A 125 -10.87 -6.98 -14.85
N LEU A 126 -9.71 -7.20 -14.22
CA LEU A 126 -9.25 -8.52 -13.81
C LEU A 126 -10.05 -9.07 -12.62
N TYR A 127 -10.55 -8.18 -11.75
CA TYR A 127 -11.32 -8.51 -10.56
C TYR A 127 -12.68 -7.79 -10.61
N PRO A 128 -13.65 -8.28 -11.41
CA PRO A 128 -14.89 -7.58 -11.74
C PRO A 128 -15.92 -7.51 -10.59
N ALA A 129 -15.51 -7.77 -9.35
CA ALA A 129 -16.38 -7.65 -8.19
C ALA A 129 -16.84 -6.19 -7.98
N TYR A 130 -18.10 -6.02 -7.58
CA TYR A 130 -18.68 -4.69 -7.31
C TYR A 130 -17.86 -3.92 -6.27
N ALA A 131 -17.49 -4.57 -5.17
CA ALA A 131 -16.68 -3.99 -4.11
C ALA A 131 -15.33 -3.48 -4.62
N VAL A 132 -14.64 -4.27 -5.45
CA VAL A 132 -13.36 -3.86 -6.06
C VAL A 132 -13.54 -2.61 -6.92
N THR A 133 -14.52 -2.61 -7.82
CA THR A 133 -14.74 -1.50 -8.74
C THR A 133 -15.11 -0.22 -8.00
N ARG A 134 -15.99 -0.30 -6.99
CA ARG A 134 -16.39 0.86 -6.17
C ARG A 134 -15.23 1.40 -5.37
N LEU A 135 -14.52 0.57 -4.61
CA LEU A 135 -13.46 1.04 -3.73
C LEU A 135 -12.22 1.55 -4.49
N ILE A 136 -11.91 1.00 -5.67
CA ILE A 136 -10.85 1.54 -6.53
C ILE A 136 -11.19 2.96 -7.01
N ARG A 137 -12.46 3.20 -7.39
CA ARG A 137 -12.96 4.52 -7.83
C ARG A 137 -13.07 5.52 -6.69
N GLN A 138 -13.37 5.04 -5.49
CA GLN A 138 -13.52 5.88 -4.29
C GLN A 138 -12.21 6.56 -3.83
N LYS A 139 -11.06 6.26 -4.45
CA LYS A 139 -9.78 6.90 -4.11
C LYS A 139 -9.86 8.43 -4.01
N ASP A 140 -10.70 9.04 -4.85
CA ASP A 140 -10.86 10.50 -4.95
C ASP A 140 -12.20 10.99 -4.36
N GLU A 141 -13.01 10.09 -3.78
CA GLU A 141 -14.31 10.39 -3.17
C GLU A 141 -14.25 10.24 -1.64
N PRO A 142 -14.97 11.07 -0.86
CA PRO A 142 -15.03 10.94 0.60
C PRO A 142 -15.39 9.53 1.08
N ILE A 143 -14.99 9.20 2.32
CA ILE A 143 -15.46 7.98 2.98
C ILE A 143 -16.98 8.05 3.11
N SER A 144 -17.65 6.94 2.80
CA SER A 144 -19.09 6.79 2.98
C SER A 144 -19.38 5.62 3.92
N SER A 145 -20.62 5.53 4.39
CA SER A 145 -21.07 4.40 5.22
C SER A 145 -20.96 3.05 4.50
N GLU A 146 -20.92 3.03 3.17
CA GLU A 146 -20.73 1.82 2.36
C GLU A 146 -19.27 1.34 2.30
N THR A 147 -18.29 2.20 2.62
CA THR A 147 -16.87 1.87 2.46
C THR A 147 -16.45 0.68 3.32
N PHE A 148 -16.84 0.65 4.59
CA PHE A 148 -16.41 -0.42 5.51
C PHE A 148 -17.03 -1.77 5.18
N PRO A 149 -18.35 -1.88 4.90
CA PRO A 149 -18.95 -3.11 4.39
C PRO A 149 -18.28 -3.62 3.10
N LEU A 150 -18.07 -2.74 2.10
CA LEU A 150 -17.43 -3.14 0.85
C LEU A 150 -15.98 -3.59 1.06
N LEU A 151 -15.24 -2.91 1.94
CA LEU A 151 -13.88 -3.30 2.28
C LEU A 151 -13.85 -4.66 2.98
N ARG A 152 -14.81 -4.92 3.87
CA ARG A 152 -14.96 -6.23 4.52
C ARG A 152 -15.17 -7.33 3.50
N ASP A 153 -16.13 -7.16 2.58
CA ASP A 153 -16.43 -8.14 1.53
C ASP A 153 -15.18 -8.39 0.66
N PHE A 154 -14.48 -7.32 0.29
CA PHE A 154 -13.21 -7.41 -0.43
C PHE A 154 -12.15 -8.23 0.33
N LEU A 155 -11.98 -8.00 1.63
CA LEU A 155 -10.97 -8.69 2.45
C LEU A 155 -11.30 -10.17 2.62
N ILE A 156 -12.58 -10.52 2.75
CA ILE A 156 -13.05 -11.91 2.80
C ILE A 156 -12.74 -12.62 1.48
N GLU A 157 -12.99 -11.97 0.34
CA GLU A 157 -12.85 -12.59 -0.98
C GLU A 157 -11.38 -12.67 -1.44
N TYR A 158 -10.60 -11.60 -1.27
CA TYR A 158 -9.26 -11.47 -1.87
C TYR A 158 -8.11 -11.34 -0.87
N GLY A 159 -8.42 -11.05 0.40
CA GLY A 159 -7.44 -10.73 1.43
C GLY A 159 -7.06 -11.93 2.32
N LYS A 160 -7.08 -11.67 3.64
CA LYS A 160 -6.83 -12.65 4.70
C LYS A 160 -7.88 -12.49 5.78
N THR A 161 -7.98 -13.48 6.66
CA THR A 161 -8.86 -13.42 7.83
C THR A 161 -8.43 -12.32 8.79
N ASP A 162 -9.37 -11.77 9.54
CA ASP A 162 -9.10 -10.81 10.60
C ASP A 162 -8.11 -11.39 11.64
N PRO A 163 -6.95 -10.77 11.86
CA PRO A 163 -5.98 -11.27 12.84
C PRO A 163 -6.40 -11.03 14.29
N CYS A 164 -7.36 -10.14 14.55
CA CYS A 164 -7.80 -9.77 15.90
C CYS A 164 -9.34 -9.67 15.97
N PRO A 165 -10.07 -10.77 15.76
CA PRO A 165 -11.54 -10.76 15.69
C PRO A 165 -12.21 -10.28 16.98
N ASP A 166 -11.56 -10.50 18.12
CA ASP A 166 -12.04 -10.14 19.46
C ASP A 166 -11.59 -8.75 19.93
N ALA A 167 -10.92 -7.96 19.07
CA ALA A 167 -10.45 -6.63 19.43
C ALA A 167 -11.63 -5.74 19.88
N VAL A 168 -11.42 -4.95 20.91
CA VAL A 168 -12.39 -3.96 21.42
C VAL A 168 -11.92 -2.52 21.17
N ALA A 169 -10.63 -2.32 20.91
CA ALA A 169 -10.04 -1.03 20.58
C ALA A 169 -8.96 -1.17 19.48
N PRO A 170 -8.62 -0.06 18.77
CA PRO A 170 -7.54 -0.05 17.79
C PRO A 170 -6.20 -0.62 18.28
N ASN A 171 -5.83 -0.31 19.53
CA ASN A 171 -4.55 -0.69 20.12
C ASN A 171 -4.42 -2.21 20.34
N ASP A 172 -5.52 -2.97 20.31
CA ASP A 172 -5.48 -4.43 20.41
C ASP A 172 -4.75 -5.07 19.20
N TYR A 173 -4.66 -4.36 18.07
CA TYR A 173 -3.88 -4.82 16.91
C TYR A 173 -2.38 -4.55 17.04
N LEU A 174 -1.93 -3.72 17.99
CA LEU A 174 -0.54 -3.25 18.05
C LEU A 174 0.45 -4.41 18.16
N GLY A 175 0.24 -5.33 19.11
CA GLY A 175 1.12 -6.49 19.29
C GLY A 175 1.16 -7.41 18.07
N HIS A 176 0.06 -7.49 17.30
CA HIS A 176 0.05 -8.23 16.04
C HIS A 176 0.89 -7.53 14.97
N PHE A 177 0.75 -6.22 14.81
CA PHE A 177 1.51 -5.45 13.83
C PHE A 177 3.01 -5.40 14.14
N GLU A 178 3.40 -5.35 15.42
CA GLU A 178 4.81 -5.44 15.82
C GLU A 178 5.40 -6.81 15.46
N ARG A 179 4.71 -7.89 15.84
CA ARG A 179 5.14 -9.27 15.55
C ARG A 179 5.23 -9.56 14.05
N THR A 180 4.37 -8.95 13.23
CA THR A 180 4.37 -9.13 11.77
C THR A 180 5.22 -8.11 11.03
N GLU A 181 5.87 -7.19 11.75
CA GLU A 181 6.66 -6.07 11.20
C GLU A 181 5.86 -5.23 10.19
N ASN A 182 4.56 -5.04 10.44
CA ASN A 182 3.69 -4.29 9.55
C ASN A 182 3.88 -2.78 9.72
N ALA A 183 4.99 -2.27 9.17
CA ALA A 183 5.40 -0.88 9.31
C ALA A 183 4.33 0.14 8.85
N VAL A 184 3.51 -0.22 7.85
CA VAL A 184 2.44 0.67 7.35
C VAL A 184 1.32 0.82 8.39
N ALA A 185 0.95 -0.29 9.04
CA ALA A 185 -0.07 -0.29 10.09
C ALA A 185 0.44 0.38 11.38
N LEU A 186 1.68 0.09 11.79
CA LEU A 186 2.32 0.75 12.94
C LEU A 186 2.37 2.27 12.75
N HIS A 187 2.79 2.74 11.57
CA HIS A 187 2.78 4.17 11.27
C HIS A 187 1.36 4.74 11.22
N PHE A 188 0.37 3.97 10.76
CA PHE A 188 -1.02 4.41 10.73
C PHE A 188 -1.57 4.67 12.13
N LEU A 189 -1.33 3.75 13.08
CA LEU A 189 -1.69 3.93 14.50
C LEU A 189 -0.93 5.11 15.13
N ALA A 190 0.39 5.17 14.97
CA ALA A 190 1.21 6.26 15.53
C ALA A 190 0.88 7.66 14.96
N SER A 191 0.21 7.72 13.81
CA SER A 191 -0.25 8.99 13.23
C SER A 191 -1.49 9.55 13.95
N GLN A 192 -2.20 8.73 14.73
CA GLN A 192 -3.37 9.14 15.53
C GLN A 192 -2.93 9.83 16.83
N ASP A 193 -1.96 9.25 17.56
CA ASP A 193 -1.47 9.80 18.84
C ASP A 193 -0.95 11.24 18.73
N LYS A 194 -0.45 11.62 17.55
CA LYS A 194 0.03 12.98 17.26
C LYS A 194 -1.09 14.00 17.04
N LYS A 195 -2.31 13.56 16.75
CA LYS A 195 -3.49 14.41 16.55
C LYS A 195 -4.17 14.68 17.90
N GLU A 196 -4.35 13.65 18.73
CA GLU A 196 -4.87 13.80 20.11
C GLU A 196 -4.04 14.79 20.93
N ASN A 197 -2.70 14.69 20.87
CA ASN A 197 -1.79 15.63 21.53
C ASN A 197 -1.76 17.05 20.92
N LYS A 198 -2.34 17.29 19.74
CA LYS A 198 -2.43 18.66 19.17
C LYS A 198 -3.74 19.35 19.52
N ASP A 199 -4.81 18.58 19.68
CA ASP A 199 -6.13 19.11 20.01
C ASP A 199 -6.22 19.47 21.52
N GLU A 200 -5.49 18.77 22.39
CA GLU A 200 -5.35 19.13 23.82
C GLU A 200 -4.60 20.44 24.05
N TYR A 201 -3.56 20.74 23.26
CA TYR A 201 -2.76 21.97 23.40
C TYR A 201 -3.31 23.17 22.62
N SER A 202 -4.32 22.98 21.77
CA SER A 202 -4.98 24.08 21.02
C SER A 202 -6.23 24.62 21.71
N SER A 203 -6.60 24.05 22.87
CA SER A 203 -7.75 24.45 23.69
C SER A 203 -7.35 25.11 25.02
N SER A 204 -6.09 25.57 25.14
CA SER A 204 -5.56 26.30 26.31
C SER A 204 -5.24 27.75 25.98
#